data_AF-A0A4Q9JV66-F1
#
_entry.id   AF-A0A4Q9JV66-F1
#
_cell.length_a   1.000
_cell.length_b   1.000
_cell.length_c   1.000
_cell.angle_alpha   90.00
_cell.angle_beta   90.00
_cell.angle_gamma   90.00
#
_symmetry.space_group_name_H-M   'P 1'
#
loop_
_entity.id
_entity.type
_entity.pdbx_description
1 polymer ?
#
loop_
_entity_poly.entity_id
_entity_poly.type
_entity_poly.pdbx_seq_one_letter_code
_entity_poly.pdbx_strand_id
1 'polypeptide(L)'
;MFCLFLVFFIYFIINEFQKKEVLLKQALKEKQDLVSKLQKAKIQEEKNKIIKERLQEENLNLLEAKQKLQFEISSVVFNSSVLKNEFYKSPSFDKALLLSRLYFKDKDYKKSIFWSLKANEMDKNQKEPWFLFIKAKEALGELDEAKRALETYKFYYDIEIDKF
;
A
#
# COMPACT_ATOMS: atom_id res chain seq x y z
N MET A 1 82.51 -19.09 5.62
CA MET A 1 81.22 -19.76 5.29
C MET A 1 80.13 -19.55 6.34
N PHE A 2 80.39 -19.68 7.65
CA PHE A 2 79.36 -19.58 8.71
C PHE A 2 78.58 -18.25 8.76
N CYS A 3 79.22 -17.09 8.52
CA CYS A 3 78.53 -15.79 8.59
C CYS A 3 77.44 -15.62 7.52
N LEU A 4 77.60 -16.22 6.32
CA LEU A 4 76.61 -16.10 5.24
C LEU A 4 75.35 -16.92 5.54
N PHE A 5 75.51 -18.11 6.16
CA PHE A 5 74.38 -18.91 6.61
C PHE A 5 73.58 -18.24 7.73
N LEU A 6 74.26 -17.54 8.64
CA LEU A 6 73.61 -16.76 9.72
C LEU A 6 72.75 -15.61 9.17
N VAL A 7 73.27 -14.87 8.19
CA VAL A 7 72.53 -13.78 7.54
C VAL A 7 71.30 -14.31 6.78
N PHE A 8 71.44 -15.43 6.07
CA PHE A 8 70.32 -16.07 5.39
C PHE A 8 69.25 -16.57 6.37
N PHE A 9 69.68 -17.16 7.49
CA PHE A 9 68.77 -17.63 8.52
C PHE A 9 68.00 -16.46 9.17
N ILE A 10 68.69 -15.37 9.50
CA ILE A 10 68.05 -14.14 10.03
C ILE A 10 67.05 -13.56 9.02
N TYR A 11 67.41 -13.48 7.75
CA TYR A 11 66.52 -13.02 6.68
C TYR A 11 65.27 -13.90 6.56
N PHE A 12 65.44 -15.23 6.58
CA PHE A 12 64.34 -16.19 6.52
C PHE A 12 63.38 -16.02 7.71
N ILE A 13 63.92 -15.87 8.92
CA ILE A 13 63.13 -15.62 10.13
C ILE A 13 62.33 -14.32 10.01
N ILE A 14 62.94 -13.22 9.58
CA ILE A 14 62.27 -11.92 9.39
C ILE A 14 61.13 -12.02 8.36
N ASN A 15 61.36 -12.70 7.23
CA ASN A 15 60.35 -12.90 6.20
C ASN A 15 59.14 -13.71 6.71
N GLU A 16 59.38 -14.77 7.49
CA GLU A 16 58.30 -15.55 8.11
C GLU A 16 57.50 -14.75 9.15
N PHE A 17 58.13 -13.86 9.91
CA PHE A 17 57.43 -12.94 10.80
C PHE A 17 56.55 -11.94 10.03
N GLN A 18 57.07 -11.33 8.95
CA GLN A 18 56.31 -10.40 8.12
C GLN A 18 55.07 -11.05 7.48
N LYS A 19 55.20 -12.29 6.97
CA LYS A 19 54.07 -13.05 6.44
C LYS A 19 52.99 -13.27 7.51
N LYS A 20 53.38 -13.63 8.73
CA LYS A 20 52.45 -13.81 9.86
C LYS A 20 51.71 -12.52 10.21
N GLU A 21 52.39 -11.37 10.20
CA GLU A 21 51.74 -10.08 10.44
C GLU A 21 50.71 -9.72 9.37
N VAL A 22 51.02 -9.97 8.10
CA VAL A 22 50.08 -9.73 6.99
C VAL A 22 48.85 -10.62 7.12
N LEU A 23 49.05 -11.90 7.43
CA LEU A 23 47.96 -12.86 7.64
C LEU A 23 47.08 -12.45 8.83
N LEU A 24 47.67 -11.99 9.93
CA LEU A 24 46.93 -11.53 11.11
C LEU A 24 46.13 -10.25 10.80
N LYS A 25 46.71 -9.30 10.06
CA LYS A 25 46.00 -8.10 9.60
C LYS A 25 44.83 -8.45 8.68
N GLN A 26 45.00 -9.41 7.78
CA GLN A 26 43.93 -9.88 6.90
C GLN A 26 42.80 -10.57 7.69
N ALA A 27 43.14 -11.49 8.60
CA ALA A 27 42.17 -12.17 9.46
C ALA A 27 41.39 -11.17 10.35
N LEU A 28 42.04 -10.11 10.83
CA LEU A 28 41.40 -9.06 11.62
C LEU A 28 40.43 -8.23 10.76
N LYS A 29 40.81 -7.91 9.51
CA LYS A 29 39.95 -7.21 8.56
C LYS A 29 38.73 -8.05 8.19
N GLU A 30 38.91 -9.33 7.90
CA GLU A 30 37.81 -10.27 7.61
C GLU A 30 36.87 -10.41 8.82
N LYS A 31 37.42 -10.52 10.03
CA LYS A 31 36.62 -10.53 11.27
C LYS A 31 35.79 -9.25 11.41
N GLN A 32 36.38 -8.08 11.17
CA GLN A 32 35.66 -6.80 11.23
C GLN A 32 34.56 -6.71 10.18
N ASP A 33 34.82 -7.16 8.95
CA ASP A 33 33.84 -7.20 7.87
C ASP A 33 32.66 -8.13 8.18
N LEU A 34 32.94 -9.32 8.72
CA LEU A 34 31.93 -10.26 9.19
C LEU A 34 31.05 -9.66 10.30
N VAL A 35 31.66 -8.96 11.26
CA VAL A 35 30.92 -8.27 12.33
C VAL A 35 30.02 -7.18 11.75
N SER A 36 30.51 -6.38 10.80
CA SER A 36 29.71 -5.34 10.14
C SER A 36 28.53 -5.94 9.36
N LYS A 37 28.76 -7.03 8.62
CA LYS A 37 27.71 -7.75 7.90
C LYS A 37 26.65 -8.32 8.84
N LEU A 38 27.07 -8.89 9.97
CA LEU A 38 26.19 -9.45 10.98
C LEU A 38 25.33 -8.37 11.64
N GLN A 39 25.90 -7.21 11.96
CA GLN A 39 25.15 -6.06 12.47
C GLN A 39 24.11 -5.56 11.45
N LYS A 40 24.49 -5.42 10.17
CA LYS A 40 23.56 -5.04 9.10
C LYS A 40 22.43 -6.06 8.94
N ALA A 41 22.73 -7.35 9.01
CA ALA A 41 21.72 -8.42 8.92
C ALA A 41 20.73 -8.35 10.09
N LYS A 42 21.21 -8.15 11.33
CA LYS A 42 20.35 -7.96 12.51
C LYS A 42 19.45 -6.73 12.40
N ILE A 43 20.00 -5.59 11.97
CA ILE A 43 19.23 -4.36 11.75
C ILE A 43 18.14 -4.59 10.69
N GLN A 44 18.47 -5.32 9.62
CA GLN A 44 17.50 -5.64 8.57
C GLN A 44 16.39 -6.56 9.10
N GLU A 45 16.73 -7.54 9.93
CA GLU A 45 15.76 -8.44 10.57
C GLU A 45 14.80 -7.68 11.50
N GLU A 46 15.33 -6.82 12.38
CA GLU A 46 14.50 -5.98 13.25
C GLU A 46 13.61 -5.01 12.45
N LYS A 47 14.15 -4.37 11.41
CA LYS A 47 13.38 -3.50 10.52
C LYS A 47 12.23 -4.27 9.85
N ASN A 48 12.48 -5.47 9.37
CA ASN A 48 11.45 -6.32 8.75
C ASN A 48 10.38 -6.72 9.77
N LYS A 49 10.75 -7.01 11.02
CA LYS A 49 9.82 -7.31 12.10
C LYS A 49 8.91 -6.12 12.42
N ILE A 50 9.48 -4.92 12.56
CA ILE A 50 8.72 -3.68 12.81
C ILE A 50 7.76 -3.38 11.65
N ILE A 51 8.18 -3.60 10.40
CA ILE A 51 7.32 -3.42 9.23
C ILE A 51 6.14 -4.40 9.27
N LYS A 52 6.41 -5.66 9.60
CA LYS A 52 5.36 -6.68 9.72
C LYS A 52 4.35 -6.36 10.83
N GLU A 53 4.82 -5.90 11.98
CA GLU A 53 3.97 -5.46 13.10
C GLU A 53 3.10 -4.27 12.70
N ARG A 54 3.68 -3.24 12.04
CA ARG A 54 2.91 -2.09 11.53
C ARG A 54 1.88 -2.48 10.48
N LEU A 55 2.22 -3.39 9.56
CA LEU A 55 1.28 -3.92 8.58
C LEU A 55 0.14 -4.70 9.25
N GLN A 56 0.43 -5.46 10.30
CA GLN A 56 -0.60 -6.17 11.06
C GLN A 56 -1.53 -5.20 11.79
N GLU A 57 -0.98 -4.18 12.43
CA GLU A 57 -1.72 -3.11 13.11
C GLU A 57 -2.59 -2.31 12.13
N GLU A 58 -2.04 -1.94 10.97
CA GLU A 58 -2.79 -1.23 9.92
C GLU A 58 -3.93 -2.09 9.35
N ASN A 59 -3.69 -3.39 9.13
CA ASN A 59 -4.74 -4.32 8.70
C ASN A 59 -5.82 -4.52 9.77
N LEU A 60 -5.44 -4.57 11.05
CA LEU A 60 -6.38 -4.65 12.16
C LEU A 60 -7.23 -3.38 12.25
N ASN A 61 -6.60 -2.21 12.16
CA ASN A 61 -7.28 -0.91 12.13
C ASN A 61 -8.21 -0.78 10.92
N LEU A 62 -7.81 -1.27 9.74
CA LEU A 62 -8.65 -1.30 8.55
C LEU A 62 -9.83 -2.25 8.72
N LEU A 63 -9.64 -3.40 9.36
CA LEU A 63 -10.71 -4.35 9.66
C LEU A 63 -11.70 -3.76 10.68
N GLU A 64 -11.20 -3.10 11.72
CA GLU A 64 -12.03 -2.39 12.70
C GLU A 64 -12.79 -1.22 12.07
N ALA A 65 -12.16 -0.45 11.18
CA ALA A 65 -12.82 0.61 10.43
C ALA A 65 -13.91 0.05 9.50
N LYS A 66 -13.64 -1.06 8.80
CA LYS A 66 -14.63 -1.77 7.97
C LYS A 66 -15.77 -2.33 8.82
N GLN A 67 -15.50 -2.90 9.98
CA GLN A 67 -16.52 -3.40 10.90
C GLN A 67 -17.35 -2.26 11.49
N LYS A 68 -16.74 -1.13 11.90
CA LYS A 68 -17.47 0.06 12.35
C LYS A 68 -18.37 0.61 11.23
N LEU A 69 -17.86 0.75 10.01
CA LEU A 69 -18.66 1.10 8.83
C LEU A 69 -19.82 0.11 8.61
N GLN A 70 -19.54 -1.19 8.71
CA GLN A 70 -20.57 -2.23 8.55
C GLN A 70 -21.63 -2.21 9.66
N PHE A 71 -21.23 -1.93 10.90
CA PHE A 71 -22.13 -1.81 12.06
C PHE A 71 -22.99 -0.54 11.99
N GLU A 72 -22.40 0.58 11.57
CA GLU A 72 -23.11 1.84 11.32
C GLU A 72 -24.13 1.67 10.18
N ILE A 73 -23.80 0.87 9.15
CA ILE A 73 -24.72 0.50 8.06
C ILE A 73 -25.80 -0.50 8.52
N SER A 74 -25.51 -1.38 9.49
CA SER A 74 -26.43 -2.44 9.94
C SER A 74 -27.43 -2.02 11.02
N SER A 75 -27.10 -1.01 11.84
CA SER A 75 -27.97 -0.55 12.93
C SER A 75 -29.04 0.46 12.46
N VAL A 76 -28.79 1.13 11.35
CA VAL A 76 -29.83 1.84 10.61
C VAL A 76 -30.40 0.84 9.60
N VAL A 77 -31.60 0.34 9.86
CA VAL A 77 -32.43 -0.24 8.80
C VAL A 77 -32.60 0.86 7.73
N PHE A 78 -31.71 0.87 6.73
CA PHE A 78 -31.52 1.98 5.80
C PHE A 78 -32.68 2.00 4.82
N ASN A 79 -33.80 2.57 5.26
CA ASN A 79 -34.85 2.98 4.36
C ASN A 79 -34.29 4.14 3.53
N SER A 80 -34.04 3.89 2.25
CA SER A 80 -33.57 4.89 1.28
C SER A 80 -34.46 6.15 1.25
N SER A 81 -35.72 6.05 1.68
CA SER A 81 -36.64 7.19 1.84
C SER A 81 -36.27 8.10 3.01
N VAL A 82 -35.86 7.54 4.15
CA VAL A 82 -35.43 8.34 5.32
C VAL A 82 -34.14 9.08 5.01
N LEU A 83 -33.15 8.37 4.44
CA LEU A 83 -31.89 8.99 4.02
C LEU A 83 -32.10 10.06 2.95
N LYS A 84 -33.02 9.84 2.00
CA LYS A 84 -33.39 10.83 1.00
C LYS A 84 -34.00 12.08 1.64
N ASN A 85 -34.88 11.92 2.64
CA ASN A 85 -35.44 13.05 3.37
C ASN A 85 -34.36 13.82 4.16
N GLU A 86 -33.43 13.11 4.80
CA GLU A 86 -32.31 13.74 5.50
C GLU A 86 -31.34 14.46 4.56
N PHE A 87 -31.13 13.92 3.35
CA PHE A 87 -30.36 14.60 2.32
C PHE A 87 -31.01 15.92 1.94
N TYR A 88 -32.32 15.98 1.71
CA TYR A 88 -32.99 17.24 1.37
C TYR A 88 -32.99 18.26 2.52
N LYS A 89 -32.94 17.81 3.77
CA LYS A 89 -32.80 18.70 4.93
C LYS A 89 -31.38 19.24 5.08
N SER A 90 -30.38 18.40 4.85
CA SER A 90 -28.97 18.74 5.01
C SER A 90 -28.16 17.92 3.99
N PRO A 91 -27.98 18.47 2.77
CA PRO A 91 -27.24 17.78 1.72
C PRO A 91 -25.78 17.58 2.14
N SER A 92 -25.27 16.36 1.97
CA SER A 92 -23.84 16.07 2.10
C SER A 92 -23.39 15.04 1.08
N PHE A 93 -22.08 15.07 0.77
CA PHE A 93 -21.45 14.10 -0.13
C PHE A 93 -21.73 12.67 0.35
N ASP A 94 -21.50 12.39 1.64
CA ASP A 94 -21.67 11.06 2.22
C ASP A 94 -23.10 10.53 2.08
N LYS A 95 -24.11 11.38 2.28
CA LYS A 95 -25.52 10.99 2.12
C LYS A 95 -25.86 10.70 0.66
N ALA A 96 -25.36 11.49 -0.30
CA ALA A 96 -25.55 11.21 -1.73
C ALA A 96 -24.86 9.90 -2.14
N LEU A 97 -23.61 9.70 -1.70
CA LEU A 97 -22.86 8.48 -1.98
C LEU A 97 -23.55 7.25 -1.39
N LEU A 98 -24.05 7.35 -0.15
CA LEU A 98 -24.76 6.27 0.51
C LEU A 98 -26.10 5.95 -0.15
N LEU A 99 -26.86 6.95 -0.60
CA LEU A 99 -28.04 6.73 -1.43
C LEU A 99 -27.69 5.97 -2.72
N SER A 100 -26.60 6.35 -3.39
CA SER A 100 -26.15 5.65 -4.60
C SER A 100 -25.83 4.17 -4.34
N ARG A 101 -25.13 3.86 -3.24
CA ARG A 101 -24.82 2.48 -2.82
C ARG A 101 -26.07 1.67 -2.52
N LEU A 102 -27.02 2.24 -1.77
CA LEU A 102 -28.25 1.56 -1.40
C LEU A 102 -29.08 1.21 -2.64
N TYR A 103 -29.28 2.19 -3.54
CA TYR A 103 -29.99 1.92 -4.79
C TYR A 103 -29.25 0.93 -5.70
N PHE A 104 -27.92 0.94 -5.72
CA PHE A 104 -27.14 -0.07 -6.43
C PHE A 104 -27.39 -1.48 -5.87
N LYS A 105 -27.33 -1.61 -4.53
CA LYS A 105 -27.58 -2.87 -3.81
C LYS A 105 -29.00 -3.39 -4.06
N ASP A 106 -29.98 -2.49 -4.11
CA ASP A 106 -31.38 -2.79 -4.39
C ASP A 106 -31.66 -3.03 -5.89
N LYS A 107 -30.62 -3.00 -6.74
CA LYS A 107 -30.68 -3.13 -8.21
C LYS A 107 -31.49 -2.03 -8.90
N ASP A 108 -31.77 -0.92 -8.21
CA ASP A 108 -32.32 0.30 -8.80
C ASP A 108 -31.19 1.15 -9.40
N TYR A 109 -30.59 0.63 -10.47
CA TYR A 109 -29.41 1.23 -11.09
C TYR A 109 -29.65 2.65 -11.59
N LYS A 110 -30.88 2.98 -12.02
CA LYS A 110 -31.24 4.34 -12.45
C LYS A 110 -31.13 5.34 -11.30
N LYS A 111 -31.64 5.01 -10.11
CA LYS A 111 -31.46 5.88 -8.94
C LYS A 111 -30.01 5.87 -8.46
N SER A 112 -29.32 4.73 -8.54
CA SER A 112 -27.89 4.68 -8.22
C SER A 112 -27.08 5.67 -9.05
N ILE A 113 -27.32 5.73 -10.37
CA ILE A 113 -26.72 6.69 -11.30
C ILE A 113 -27.05 8.13 -10.91
N PHE A 114 -28.31 8.44 -10.61
CA PHE A 114 -28.71 9.79 -10.21
C PHE A 114 -27.92 10.26 -8.98
N TRP A 115 -27.85 9.42 -7.95
CA TRP A 115 -27.18 9.76 -6.70
C TRP A 115 -25.65 9.73 -6.81
N SER A 116 -25.07 8.90 -7.68
CA SER A 116 -23.63 8.93 -7.95
C SER A 116 -23.21 10.21 -8.66
N LEU A 117 -23.99 10.67 -9.65
CA LEU A 117 -23.79 11.96 -10.28
C LEU A 117 -23.91 13.09 -9.25
N LYS A 118 -24.92 13.01 -8.36
CA LYS A 118 -25.11 14.01 -7.31
C LYS A 118 -23.93 14.08 -6.34
N ALA A 119 -23.37 12.93 -5.94
CA ALA A 119 -22.17 12.90 -5.11
C ALA A 119 -20.96 13.49 -5.85
N ASN A 120 -20.76 13.15 -7.12
CA ASN A 120 -19.67 13.68 -7.94
C ASN A 120 -19.77 15.21 -8.17
N GLU A 121 -20.99 15.76 -8.27
CA GLU A 121 -21.21 17.21 -8.32
C GLU A 121 -20.72 17.92 -7.04
N MET A 122 -20.84 17.26 -5.89
CA MET A 122 -20.50 17.82 -4.58
C MET A 122 -19.00 17.72 -4.28
N ASP A 123 -18.36 16.59 -4.63
CA ASP A 123 -16.91 16.43 -4.53
C ASP A 123 -16.39 15.63 -5.73
N LYS A 124 -15.74 16.36 -6.65
CA LYS A 124 -15.15 15.83 -7.88
C LYS A 124 -13.82 15.12 -7.66
N ASN A 125 -13.24 15.14 -6.47
CA ASN A 125 -11.96 14.49 -6.20
C ASN A 125 -12.13 13.03 -5.76
N GLN A 126 -13.37 12.60 -5.49
CA GLN A 126 -13.68 11.26 -5.02
C GLN A 126 -13.88 10.29 -6.19
N LYS A 127 -13.18 9.17 -6.14
CA LYS A 127 -13.21 8.14 -7.18
C LYS A 127 -14.49 7.31 -7.14
N GLU A 128 -15.06 7.13 -5.97
CA GLU A 128 -16.12 6.15 -5.74
C GLU A 128 -17.47 6.45 -6.43
N PRO A 129 -17.94 7.71 -6.50
CA PRO A 129 -19.10 8.06 -7.32
C PRO A 129 -18.95 7.68 -8.80
N TRP A 130 -17.75 7.84 -9.38
CA TRP A 130 -17.47 7.41 -10.76
C TRP A 130 -17.64 5.91 -10.93
N PHE A 131 -17.10 5.12 -10.01
CA PHE A 131 -17.21 3.66 -10.08
C PHE A 131 -18.63 3.16 -9.91
N LEU A 132 -19.43 3.79 -9.03
CA LEU A 132 -20.86 3.45 -8.90
C LEU A 132 -21.63 3.79 -10.18
N PHE A 133 -21.36 4.94 -10.80
CA PHE A 133 -21.95 5.32 -12.08
C PHE A 133 -21.63 4.28 -13.17
N ILE A 134 -20.35 3.94 -13.34
CA ILE A 134 -19.88 2.99 -14.36
C ILE A 134 -20.52 1.62 -14.16
N LYS A 135 -20.45 1.07 -12.94
CA LYS A 135 -21.04 -0.24 -12.62
C LYS A 135 -22.56 -0.27 -12.84
N ALA A 136 -23.25 0.82 -12.51
CA ALA A 136 -24.69 0.90 -12.71
C ALA A 136 -25.05 0.98 -14.20
N LYS A 137 -24.24 1.65 -15.02
CA LYS A 137 -24.37 1.65 -16.49
C LYS A 137 -24.13 0.27 -17.08
N GLU A 138 -23.07 -0.42 -16.65
CA GLU A 138 -22.80 -1.81 -17.06
C GLU A 138 -23.96 -2.75 -16.71
N ALA A 139 -24.50 -2.64 -15.49
CA ALA A 139 -25.62 -3.46 -15.04
C ALA A 139 -26.93 -3.20 -15.81
N LEU A 140 -27.07 -2.03 -16.44
CA LEU A 140 -28.18 -1.70 -17.35
C LEU A 140 -27.92 -2.14 -18.80
N GLY A 141 -26.73 -2.65 -19.11
CA GLY A 141 -26.31 -2.97 -20.48
C GLY A 141 -25.88 -1.75 -21.30
N GLU A 142 -25.73 -0.59 -20.66
CA GLU A 142 -25.31 0.68 -21.28
C GLU A 142 -23.77 0.75 -21.36
N LEU A 143 -23.18 -0.21 -22.08
CA LEU A 143 -21.73 -0.44 -22.09
C LEU A 143 -20.94 0.72 -22.71
N ASP A 144 -21.50 1.39 -23.71
CA ASP A 144 -20.83 2.53 -24.37
C ASP A 144 -20.74 3.74 -23.43
N GLU A 145 -21.81 4.01 -22.67
CA GLU A 145 -21.85 5.05 -21.63
C GLU A 145 -20.87 4.73 -20.50
N ALA A 146 -20.83 3.47 -20.05
CA ALA A 146 -19.90 3.01 -19.03
C ALA A 146 -18.44 3.22 -19.48
N LYS A 147 -18.13 2.83 -20.73
CA LYS A 147 -16.81 3.00 -21.32
C LYS A 147 -16.42 4.47 -21.42
N ARG A 148 -17.30 5.34 -21.94
CA ARG A 148 -17.03 6.79 -22.01
C ARG A 148 -16.78 7.40 -20.64
N ALA A 149 -17.56 7.00 -19.63
CA ALA A 149 -17.36 7.46 -18.25
C ALA A 149 -16.01 6.99 -17.68
N LEU A 150 -15.61 5.75 -17.95
CA LEU A 150 -14.30 5.23 -17.55
C LEU A 150 -13.15 5.97 -18.24
N GLU A 151 -13.27 6.25 -19.54
CA GLU A 151 -12.28 7.03 -20.29
C GLU A 151 -12.16 8.46 -19.75
N THR A 152 -13.29 9.08 -19.41
CA THR A 152 -13.33 10.42 -18.80
C THR A 152 -12.66 10.42 -17.44
N TYR A 153 -12.95 9.42 -16.62
CA TYR A 153 -12.31 9.23 -15.33
C TYR A 153 -10.79 9.09 -15.49
N LYS A 154 -10.32 8.24 -16.41
CA LYS A 154 -8.88 8.07 -16.68
C LYS A 154 -8.20 9.37 -17.07
N PHE A 155 -8.81 10.13 -17.98
CA PHE A 155 -8.30 11.42 -18.43
C PHE A 155 -8.19 12.43 -17.27
N TYR A 156 -9.19 12.48 -16.39
CA TYR A 156 -9.24 13.47 -15.31
C TYR A 156 -8.23 13.20 -14.19
N TYR A 157 -7.90 11.93 -13.92
CA TYR A 157 -7.02 11.56 -12.80
C TYR A 157 -5.61 11.09 -13.23
N ASP A 158 -5.24 11.23 -14.50
CA ASP A 158 -3.94 10.84 -15.06
C ASP A 158 -3.51 9.42 -14.67
N ILE A 159 -4.47 8.47 -14.70
CA ILE A 159 -4.23 7.09 -14.29
C ILE A 159 -3.96 6.24 -15.52
N GLU A 160 -2.68 5.97 -15.78
CA GLU A 160 -2.25 4.82 -16.58
C GLU A 160 -2.57 3.55 -15.80
N ILE A 161 -3.51 2.74 -16.27
CA ILE A 161 -3.79 1.43 -15.67
C ILE A 161 -3.26 0.35 -16.60
N ASP A 162 -2.06 -0.12 -16.27
CA ASP A 162 -1.65 -1.47 -16.61
C ASP A 162 -2.67 -2.44 -16.02
N LYS A 163 -3.50 -3.02 -16.91
CA LYS A 163 -4.38 -4.19 -16.72
C LYS A 163 -5.20 -4.27 -15.42
N PHE A 164 -6.51 -4.04 -15.57
CA PHE A 164 -7.51 -4.88 -14.91
C PHE A 164 -7.97 -5.96 -15.89
#